data_AF-A0A9E3RYZ6-F1
#
_entry.id   AF-A0A9E3RYZ6-F1
#
_cell.length_a   1.000
_cell.length_b   1.000
_cell.length_c   1.000
_cell.angle_alpha   90.00
_cell.angle_beta   90.00
_cell.angle_gamma   90.00
#
_symmetry.space_group_name_H-M   'P 1'
#
loop_
_entity.id
_entity.type
_entity.pdbx_description
1 polymer ?
#
loop_
_entity_poly.entity_id
_entity_poly.type
_entity_poly.pdbx_seq_one_letter_code
_entity_poly.pdbx_strand_id
1 'polypeptide(L)'
;MTALVVVAFALGAQFNLIGNAGDWSGNTDRPGATMTVSLNDGVLAADIVSEGGGQETFPKLICKEFETPQDWRDYTRLNVRMRVVSTDPRVKTKPMAFVFYDEKTRRTDLPTNEMTQQIISHSIPVGEWVDAKCWLGDIRRSAIRRMVVYLYEMPPPSAHSYRWEFATLELEKVDGDAEVLEGAPKLEHTSSTQAASITTSDGLRLSLDAKGNVANVECDAQRLGGGSAEPTGLLVRDVGNNGPVLRVGGEVKQEQGVIRQASHLEDAGLNVVATYRSAGPCVEVQGMVSDTRGQERAVTVYFALPVADGPWTWWDSVAASRTASDNDRVLGYFEGGVGYGLRGEHSKYPLGAITWPGNGGLTFAIRMDEPMVHRIAYVPKLRLFYIAFDFGLVPEKRIDGRPLSEAPFRFLVYRHDPAWGFR
;
A
#
# COMPACT_ATOMS: atom_id res chain seq x y z
N MET A 1 -12.59 -38.01 27.54
CA MET A 1 -11.51 -37.75 26.56
C MET A 1 -12.16 -37.84 25.19
N THR A 2 -12.66 -36.72 24.67
CA THR A 2 -13.32 -36.66 23.37
C THR A 2 -12.91 -35.33 22.75
N ALA A 3 -11.91 -35.39 21.87
CA ALA A 3 -11.41 -34.22 21.15
C ALA A 3 -12.46 -33.85 20.10
N LEU A 4 -13.07 -32.67 20.25
CA LEU A 4 -13.95 -32.08 19.26
C LEU A 4 -13.06 -31.46 18.17
N VAL A 5 -12.89 -32.17 17.06
CA VAL A 5 -12.28 -31.62 15.85
C VAL A 5 -13.26 -30.59 15.29
N VAL A 6 -12.89 -29.31 15.33
CA VAL A 6 -13.62 -28.25 14.63
C VAL A 6 -13.38 -28.44 13.14
N VAL A 7 -14.35 -29.01 12.44
CA VAL A 7 -14.36 -29.08 10.98
C VAL A 7 -14.95 -27.76 10.47
N ALA A 8 -14.08 -26.84 10.08
CA ALA A 8 -14.48 -25.67 9.30
C ALA A 8 -14.69 -26.10 7.84
N PHE A 9 -15.88 -25.86 7.29
CA PHE A 9 -16.15 -26.07 5.87
C PHE A 9 -15.45 -24.99 5.05
N ALA A 10 -14.33 -25.34 4.42
CA ALA A 10 -13.74 -24.55 3.35
C ALA A 10 -14.58 -24.78 2.08
N LEU A 11 -15.54 -23.89 1.81
CA LEU A 11 -16.04 -23.72 0.45
C LEU A 11 -14.92 -23.00 -0.33
N GLY A 12 -14.26 -23.75 -1.20
CA GLY A 12 -12.98 -23.39 -1.83
C GLY A 12 -12.98 -22.00 -2.47
N ALA A 13 -12.37 -21.04 -1.78
CA ALA A 13 -11.88 -19.72 -2.19
C ALA A 13 -11.92 -18.76 -0.99
N GLN A 14 -12.81 -18.99 -0.02
CA GLN A 14 -13.03 -18.09 1.10
C GLN A 14 -12.96 -18.81 2.46
N PHE A 15 -12.47 -18.11 3.48
CA PHE A 15 -12.41 -18.57 4.86
C PHE A 15 -13.06 -17.53 5.78
N ASN A 16 -14.23 -17.86 6.31
CA ASN A 16 -15.00 -16.99 7.16
C ASN A 16 -14.45 -17.00 8.61
N LEU A 17 -14.03 -15.83 9.08
CA LEU A 17 -13.44 -15.63 10.40
C LEU A 17 -14.48 -15.30 11.49
N ILE A 18 -15.71 -14.92 11.12
CA ILE A 18 -16.78 -14.70 12.10
C ILE A 18 -17.16 -16.02 12.75
N GLY A 19 -17.17 -17.13 11.98
CA GLY A 19 -17.32 -18.48 12.51
C GLY A 19 -18.52 -18.64 13.44
N ASN A 20 -18.27 -19.16 14.65
CA ASN A 20 -19.28 -19.30 15.71
C ASN A 20 -19.09 -18.23 16.81
N ALA A 21 -20.15 -17.95 17.58
CA ALA A 21 -20.18 -16.90 18.61
C ALA A 21 -19.06 -17.05 19.67
N GLY A 22 -18.67 -18.29 19.97
CA GLY A 22 -17.66 -18.60 20.98
C GLY A 22 -16.21 -18.41 20.53
N ASP A 23 -15.98 -18.09 19.25
CA ASP A 23 -14.63 -17.88 18.71
C ASP A 23 -14.12 -16.46 18.92
N TRP A 24 -14.98 -15.56 19.44
CA TRP A 24 -14.64 -14.16 19.68
C TRP A 24 -14.86 -13.77 21.14
N SER A 25 -13.90 -13.03 21.68
CA SER A 25 -13.98 -12.45 23.03
C SER A 25 -13.68 -10.95 22.98
N GLY A 26 -14.27 -10.19 23.90
CA GLY A 26 -14.01 -8.77 24.08
C GLY A 26 -13.00 -8.55 25.20
N ASN A 27 -12.10 -7.59 25.01
CA ASN A 27 -11.17 -7.15 26.05
C ASN A 27 -10.92 -5.65 25.96
N THR A 28 -10.52 -5.02 27.06
CA THR A 28 -10.01 -3.65 27.12
C THR A 28 -8.64 -3.68 27.77
N ASP A 29 -7.63 -3.08 27.12
CA ASP A 29 -6.26 -3.10 27.68
C ASP A 29 -6.10 -2.19 28.90
N ARG A 30 -7.02 -1.26 29.09
CA ARG A 30 -7.04 -0.31 30.19
C ARG A 30 -8.45 -0.15 30.75
N PRO A 31 -8.59 0.16 32.05
CA PRO A 31 -9.88 0.50 32.63
C PRO A 31 -10.46 1.77 31.99
N GLY A 32 -11.77 1.97 32.13
CA GLY A 32 -12.48 3.15 31.58
C GLY A 32 -13.42 2.83 30.40
N ALA A 33 -13.51 1.56 29.99
CA ALA A 33 -14.55 1.10 29.09
C ALA A 33 -15.01 -0.31 29.44
N THR A 34 -16.30 -0.57 29.26
CA THR A 34 -16.89 -1.92 29.32
C THR A 34 -17.30 -2.36 27.93
N MET A 35 -17.10 -3.64 27.62
CA MET A 35 -17.39 -4.20 26.31
C MET A 35 -18.19 -5.50 26.44
N THR A 36 -19.23 -5.65 25.62
CA THR A 36 -19.97 -6.91 25.46
C THR A 36 -19.90 -7.36 24.01
N VAL A 37 -19.68 -8.66 23.79
CA VAL A 37 -19.61 -9.26 22.45
C VAL A 37 -20.82 -10.14 22.23
N SER A 38 -21.40 -10.06 21.03
CA SER A 38 -22.52 -10.91 20.62
C SER A 38 -22.37 -11.31 19.16
N LEU A 39 -22.97 -12.44 18.79
CA LEU A 39 -23.12 -12.88 17.40
C LEU A 39 -24.60 -13.16 17.16
N ASN A 40 -25.25 -12.34 16.34
CA ASN A 40 -26.67 -12.47 16.02
C ASN A 40 -26.84 -12.51 14.51
N ASP A 41 -27.54 -13.52 13.99
CA ASP A 41 -27.80 -13.69 12.55
C ASP A 41 -26.54 -13.57 11.67
N GLY A 42 -25.41 -14.09 12.16
CA GLY A 42 -24.12 -14.04 11.46
C GLY A 42 -23.38 -12.70 11.54
N VAL A 43 -23.91 -11.71 12.26
CA VAL A 43 -23.27 -10.41 12.49
C VAL A 43 -22.56 -10.41 13.84
N LEU A 44 -21.22 -10.34 13.82
CA LEU A 44 -20.42 -10.16 15.02
C LEU A 44 -20.54 -8.71 15.48
N ALA A 45 -20.90 -8.50 16.73
CA ALA A 45 -21.08 -7.17 17.29
C ALA A 45 -20.34 -6.98 18.61
N ALA A 46 -19.87 -5.76 18.82
CA ALA A 46 -19.29 -5.30 20.07
C ALA A 46 -20.01 -4.03 20.52
N ASP A 47 -20.63 -4.08 21.69
CA ASP A 47 -21.19 -2.91 22.36
C ASP A 47 -20.17 -2.41 23.38
N ILE A 48 -19.74 -1.15 23.23
CA ILE A 48 -18.77 -0.52 24.11
C ILE A 48 -19.40 0.69 24.78
N VAL A 49 -19.20 0.78 26.09
CA VAL A 49 -19.52 1.97 26.89
C VAL A 49 -18.20 2.52 27.40
N SER A 50 -17.85 3.74 26.98
CA SER A 50 -16.68 4.47 27.44
C SER A 50 -17.09 5.45 28.53
N GLU A 51 -16.33 5.47 29.63
CA GLU A 51 -16.58 6.34 30.79
C GLU A 51 -16.13 7.80 30.54
N GLY A 52 -15.38 8.07 29.47
CA GLY A 52 -14.80 9.38 29.20
C GLY A 52 -13.50 9.62 29.98
N GLY A 53 -13.17 10.90 30.22
CA GLY A 53 -12.04 11.26 31.10
C GLY A 53 -10.69 11.39 30.39
N GLY A 54 -10.66 11.38 29.06
CA GLY A 54 -9.46 11.72 28.29
C GLY A 54 -8.33 10.69 28.33
N GLN A 55 -8.61 9.44 28.72
CA GLN A 55 -7.67 8.32 28.65
C GLN A 55 -8.07 7.35 27.54
N GLU A 56 -7.07 6.76 26.88
CA GLU A 56 -7.27 5.72 25.86
C GLU A 56 -7.56 4.36 26.52
N THR A 57 -8.60 3.66 26.05
CA THR A 57 -9.09 2.41 26.66
C THR A 57 -8.89 1.16 25.81
N PHE A 58 -8.40 1.32 24.58
CA PHE A 58 -8.09 0.27 23.59
C PHE A 58 -9.02 -0.96 23.60
N PRO A 59 -10.34 -0.81 23.35
CA PRO A 59 -11.23 -1.96 23.23
C PRO A 59 -10.85 -2.83 22.04
N LYS A 60 -10.95 -4.16 22.18
CA LYS A 60 -10.58 -5.08 21.11
C LYS A 60 -11.40 -6.36 21.11
N LEU A 61 -11.69 -6.84 19.90
CA LEU A 61 -12.21 -8.17 19.63
C LEU A 61 -11.04 -9.12 19.39
N ILE A 62 -10.98 -10.22 20.12
CA ILE A 62 -9.93 -11.22 20.01
C ILE A 62 -10.54 -12.48 19.41
N CYS A 63 -10.09 -12.84 18.21
CA CYS A 63 -10.35 -14.16 17.65
C CYS A 63 -9.57 -15.18 18.48
N LYS A 64 -10.21 -16.33 18.77
CA LYS A 64 -9.62 -17.42 19.52
C LYS A 64 -8.21 -17.73 19.01
N GLU A 65 -7.29 -17.93 19.96
CA GLU A 65 -5.93 -18.34 19.61
C GLU A 65 -5.93 -19.76 19.02
N PHE A 66 -5.29 -19.93 17.87
CA PHE A 66 -5.18 -21.21 17.20
C PHE A 66 -4.13 -22.08 17.89
N GLU A 67 -4.57 -23.20 18.46
CA GLU A 67 -3.70 -24.20 19.11
C GLU A 67 -2.59 -24.69 18.19
N THR A 68 -2.90 -24.82 16.89
CA THR A 68 -1.94 -25.06 15.82
C THR A 68 -1.88 -23.81 14.92
N PRO A 69 -0.68 -23.26 14.64
CA PRO A 69 -0.57 -22.11 13.72
C PRO A 69 -1.20 -22.41 12.37
N GLN A 70 -1.94 -21.45 11.82
CA GLN A 70 -2.61 -21.56 10.53
C GLN A 70 -1.71 -21.00 9.42
N ASP A 71 -1.64 -21.69 8.28
CA ASP A 71 -1.01 -21.16 7.09
C ASP A 71 -2.05 -20.44 6.23
N TRP A 72 -1.94 -19.13 6.14
CA TRP A 72 -2.84 -18.26 5.39
C TRP A 72 -2.18 -17.68 4.13
N ARG A 73 -1.03 -18.23 3.67
CA ARG A 73 -0.31 -17.69 2.51
C ARG A 73 -1.15 -17.64 1.24
N ASP A 74 -2.01 -18.62 1.04
CA ASP A 74 -2.92 -18.71 -0.10
C ASP A 74 -4.00 -17.63 -0.12
N TYR A 75 -4.32 -17.02 1.04
CA TYR A 75 -5.27 -15.93 1.10
C TYR A 75 -4.54 -14.61 0.87
N THR A 76 -5.01 -13.83 -0.11
CA THR A 76 -4.39 -12.57 -0.50
C THR A 76 -5.16 -11.36 0.00
N ARG A 77 -6.43 -11.56 0.38
CA ARG A 77 -7.35 -10.49 0.77
C ARG A 77 -8.15 -10.85 2.02
N LEU A 78 -8.48 -9.85 2.82
CA LEU A 78 -9.50 -9.87 3.87
C LEU A 78 -10.65 -8.97 3.41
N ASN A 79 -11.81 -9.55 3.16
CA ASN A 79 -13.05 -8.82 2.89
C ASN A 79 -13.77 -8.55 4.20
N VAL A 80 -14.18 -7.30 4.38
CA VAL A 80 -14.89 -6.87 5.57
C VAL A 80 -16.09 -6.04 5.17
N ARG A 81 -17.24 -6.33 5.76
CA ARG A 81 -18.38 -5.44 5.75
C ARG A 81 -18.69 -5.07 7.19
N MET A 82 -18.54 -3.80 7.51
CA MET A 82 -18.60 -3.32 8.88
C MET A 82 -19.34 -2.00 9.03
N ARG A 83 -19.83 -1.74 10.23
CA ARG A 83 -20.47 -0.48 10.61
C ARG A 83 -20.10 -0.14 12.03
N VAL A 84 -20.04 1.16 12.32
CA VAL A 84 -20.02 1.67 13.69
C VAL A 84 -21.11 2.71 13.89
N VAL A 85 -21.82 2.63 15.01
CA VAL A 85 -22.76 3.67 15.46
C VAL A 85 -22.30 4.21 16.81
N SER A 86 -22.46 5.51 17.03
CA SER A 86 -22.06 6.19 18.27
C SER A 86 -23.22 7.02 18.81
N THR A 87 -23.38 7.05 20.12
CA THR A 87 -24.36 7.94 20.78
C THR A 87 -23.87 9.38 20.88
N ASP A 88 -22.57 9.64 20.68
CA ASP A 88 -22.03 11.00 20.62
C ASP A 88 -22.07 11.50 19.17
N PRO A 89 -22.93 12.48 18.83
CA PRO A 89 -23.09 12.99 17.47
C PRO A 89 -21.86 13.77 16.97
N ARG A 90 -20.91 14.13 17.85
CA ARG A 90 -19.66 14.79 17.48
C ARG A 90 -18.65 13.80 16.89
N VAL A 91 -18.76 12.52 17.21
CA VAL A 91 -17.90 11.47 16.65
C VAL A 91 -18.37 11.16 15.23
N LYS A 92 -17.60 11.59 14.23
CA LYS A 92 -17.93 11.38 12.81
C LYS A 92 -17.27 10.15 12.21
N THR A 93 -16.11 9.78 12.73
CA THR A 93 -15.35 8.60 12.31
C THR A 93 -14.80 7.90 13.55
N LYS A 94 -14.56 6.59 13.46
CA LYS A 94 -13.81 5.85 14.48
C LYS A 94 -12.64 5.08 13.84
N PRO A 95 -11.42 5.21 14.40
CA PRO A 95 -10.29 4.42 13.96
C PRO A 95 -10.43 2.96 14.43
N MET A 96 -9.88 2.04 13.64
CA MET A 96 -9.78 0.63 14.00
C MET A 96 -8.58 0.00 13.32
N ALA A 97 -8.18 -1.20 13.76
CA ALA A 97 -7.17 -1.97 13.06
C ALA A 97 -7.38 -3.48 13.16
N PHE A 98 -7.08 -4.18 12.07
CA PHE A 98 -6.87 -5.62 12.04
C PHE A 98 -5.41 -5.91 12.37
N VAL A 99 -5.17 -6.71 13.42
CA VAL A 99 -3.83 -7.03 13.91
C VAL A 99 -3.61 -8.53 13.87
N PHE A 100 -2.55 -8.94 13.19
CA PHE A 100 -2.21 -10.34 12.95
C PHE A 100 -0.94 -10.70 13.72
N TYR A 101 -0.98 -11.85 14.39
CA TYR A 101 0.16 -12.42 15.12
C TYR A 101 0.59 -13.73 14.44
N ASP A 102 1.80 -13.74 13.89
CA ASP A 102 2.41 -14.92 13.26
C ASP A 102 3.53 -15.45 14.17
N GLU A 103 3.53 -16.76 14.41
CA GLU A 103 4.50 -17.43 15.29
C GLU A 103 5.95 -17.14 14.89
N LYS A 104 6.22 -16.91 13.60
CA LYS A 104 7.58 -16.66 13.11
C LYS A 104 8.02 -15.20 13.25
N THR A 105 7.14 -14.28 13.67
CA THR A 105 7.51 -12.86 13.93
C THR A 105 7.87 -12.62 15.40
N ARG A 106 8.13 -13.68 16.17
CA ARG A 106 8.55 -13.55 17.56
C ARG A 106 9.83 -12.74 17.73
N ARG A 107 9.79 -11.83 18.69
CA ARG A 107 10.91 -11.00 19.11
C ARG A 107 11.75 -11.73 20.14
N THR A 108 12.71 -12.51 19.63
CA THR A 108 13.68 -13.24 20.46
C THR A 108 14.62 -12.34 21.26
N ASP A 109 14.66 -11.05 20.93
CA ASP A 109 15.37 -10.00 21.65
C ASP A 109 14.61 -9.49 22.89
N LEU A 110 13.31 -9.82 23.03
CA LEU A 110 12.51 -9.48 24.19
C LEU A 110 12.36 -10.68 25.14
N PRO A 111 12.40 -10.49 26.47
CA PRO A 111 12.22 -11.58 27.44
C PRO A 111 10.89 -12.32 27.32
N THR A 112 9.84 -11.62 26.86
CA THR A 112 8.50 -12.19 26.67
C THR A 112 8.38 -13.02 25.39
N ASN A 113 9.36 -12.96 24.50
CA ASN A 113 9.37 -13.61 23.19
C ASN A 113 8.05 -13.42 22.43
N GLU A 114 7.47 -12.22 22.53
CA GLU A 114 6.17 -11.91 21.98
C GLU A 114 6.19 -11.81 20.45
N MET A 115 5.07 -12.12 19.82
CA MET A 115 4.92 -11.97 18.36
C MET A 115 4.79 -10.49 17.99
N THR A 116 5.47 -10.08 16.93
CA THR A 116 5.35 -8.71 16.39
C THR A 116 3.95 -8.50 15.83
N GLN A 117 3.32 -7.39 16.19
CA GLN A 117 2.04 -6.96 15.63
C GLN A 117 2.20 -6.55 14.16
N GLN A 118 1.32 -7.06 13.31
CA GLN A 118 1.23 -6.68 11.90
C GLN A 118 -0.16 -6.09 11.67
N ILE A 119 -0.24 -4.86 11.16
CA ILE A 119 -1.41 -4.00 11.35
C ILE A 119 -1.96 -3.56 9.99
N ILE A 120 -3.29 -3.64 9.82
CA ILE A 120 -4.04 -2.95 8.76
C ILE A 120 -5.05 -2.02 9.43
N SER A 121 -4.87 -0.71 9.23
CA SER A 121 -5.67 0.32 9.90
C SER A 121 -6.76 0.89 8.99
N HIS A 122 -7.91 1.24 9.57
CA HIS A 122 -9.01 1.92 8.90
C HIS A 122 -9.59 3.04 9.77
N SER A 123 -10.22 4.01 9.12
CA SER A 123 -11.08 5.00 9.74
C SER A 123 -12.48 4.84 9.17
N ILE A 124 -13.45 4.51 10.02
CA ILE A 124 -14.79 4.13 9.59
C ILE A 124 -15.78 5.26 9.91
N PRO A 125 -16.54 5.78 8.93
CA PRO A 125 -17.61 6.74 9.18
C PRO A 125 -18.68 6.16 10.09
N VAL A 126 -19.14 6.98 11.04
CA VAL A 126 -20.20 6.61 11.98
C VAL A 126 -21.56 6.67 11.28
N GLY A 127 -22.34 5.60 11.40
CA GLY A 127 -23.71 5.51 10.89
C GLY A 127 -23.86 4.75 9.57
N GLU A 128 -22.77 4.39 8.92
CA GLU A 128 -22.78 3.82 7.57
C GLU A 128 -22.17 2.41 7.53
N TRP A 129 -22.70 1.56 6.66
CA TRP A 129 -22.04 0.31 6.31
C TRP A 129 -20.92 0.59 5.32
N VAL A 130 -19.75 0.03 5.60
CA VAL A 130 -18.55 0.14 4.78
C VAL A 130 -18.10 -1.25 4.37
N ASP A 131 -17.95 -1.44 3.06
CA ASP A 131 -17.29 -2.59 2.47
C ASP A 131 -15.81 -2.27 2.24
N ALA A 132 -14.93 -3.00 2.89
CA ALA A 132 -13.48 -2.86 2.79
C ALA A 132 -12.85 -4.15 2.26
N LYS A 133 -11.88 -3.98 1.35
CA LYS A 133 -11.09 -5.06 0.76
C LYS A 133 -9.62 -4.84 1.12
N CYS A 134 -9.17 -5.55 2.14
CA CYS A 134 -7.85 -5.35 2.72
C CYS A 134 -6.87 -6.35 2.13
N TRP A 135 -5.87 -5.88 1.41
CA TRP A 135 -4.84 -6.78 0.90
C TRP A 135 -3.91 -7.19 2.02
N LEU A 136 -3.69 -8.50 2.15
CA LEU A 136 -2.84 -9.07 3.17
C LEU A 136 -1.36 -9.04 2.76
N GLY A 137 -1.02 -8.25 1.74
CA GLY A 137 0.30 -8.11 1.14
C GLY A 137 1.40 -8.16 2.19
N ASP A 138 1.36 -7.20 3.10
CA ASP A 138 2.42 -6.92 4.09
C ASP A 138 2.28 -7.75 5.37
N ILE A 139 1.32 -8.68 5.42
CA ILE A 139 1.11 -9.56 6.56
C ILE A 139 1.83 -10.89 6.33
N ARG A 140 2.85 -11.16 7.14
CA ARG A 140 3.42 -12.49 7.32
C ARG A 140 2.35 -13.40 7.90
N ARG A 141 2.05 -14.45 7.16
CA ARG A 141 0.86 -15.28 7.37
C ARG A 141 1.12 -16.75 7.11
N SER A 142 2.33 -17.21 7.42
CA SER A 142 2.72 -18.62 7.23
C SER A 142 2.49 -19.48 8.48
N ALA A 143 2.25 -18.84 9.62
CA ALA A 143 2.02 -19.49 10.91
C ALA A 143 1.18 -18.57 11.83
N ILE A 144 0.01 -18.14 11.36
CA ILE A 144 -0.90 -17.27 12.11
C ILE A 144 -1.40 -17.98 13.36
N ARG A 145 -1.17 -17.36 14.52
CA ARG A 145 -1.66 -17.81 15.83
C ARG A 145 -2.95 -17.12 16.23
N ARG A 146 -3.11 -15.86 15.85
CA ARG A 146 -4.22 -15.03 16.34
C ARG A 146 -4.45 -13.83 15.44
N MET A 147 -5.71 -13.44 15.34
CA MET A 147 -6.15 -12.15 14.79
C MET A 147 -6.90 -11.37 15.88
N VAL A 148 -6.65 -10.06 15.94
CA VAL A 148 -7.30 -9.14 16.88
C VAL A 148 -7.82 -7.95 16.09
N VAL A 149 -9.02 -7.48 16.41
CA VAL A 149 -9.58 -6.24 15.87
C VAL A 149 -9.56 -5.19 16.98
N TYR A 150 -8.66 -4.21 16.89
CA TYR A 150 -8.65 -3.07 17.79
C TYR A 150 -9.71 -2.06 17.36
N LEU A 151 -10.60 -1.71 18.28
CA LEU A 151 -11.73 -0.80 18.11
C LEU A 151 -11.39 0.52 18.81
N TYR A 152 -10.32 1.16 18.33
CA TYR A 152 -9.65 2.27 19.01
C TYR A 152 -10.63 3.33 19.48
N GLU A 153 -10.39 3.75 20.73
CA GLU A 153 -11.03 4.90 21.34
C GLU A 153 -9.97 5.97 21.53
N MET A 154 -10.02 7.01 20.70
CA MET A 154 -9.24 8.23 20.94
C MET A 154 -9.80 8.89 22.19
N PRO A 155 -8.96 9.42 23.10
CA PRO A 155 -9.34 9.76 24.46
C PRO A 155 -10.61 10.64 24.47
N PRO A 156 -11.76 10.09 24.87
CA PRO A 156 -13.01 10.78 24.63
C PRO A 156 -13.19 11.84 25.71
N PRO A 157 -13.59 13.06 25.34
CA PRO A 157 -13.80 14.14 26.30
C PRO A 157 -14.99 13.85 27.22
N SER A 158 -15.92 12.98 26.82
CA SER A 158 -17.10 12.60 27.60
C SER A 158 -17.47 11.14 27.42
N ALA A 159 -18.17 10.62 28.43
CA ALA A 159 -18.78 9.30 28.36
C ALA A 159 -19.72 9.19 27.15
N HIS A 160 -19.65 8.06 26.45
CA HIS A 160 -20.57 7.72 25.37
C HIS A 160 -20.53 6.22 25.13
N SER A 161 -21.49 5.72 24.35
CA SER A 161 -21.51 4.34 23.91
C SER A 161 -21.45 4.25 22.40
N TYR A 162 -20.87 3.18 21.90
CA TYR A 162 -20.80 2.89 20.48
C TYR A 162 -20.85 1.39 20.24
N ARG A 163 -21.38 1.02 19.07
CA ARG A 163 -21.54 -0.37 18.66
C ARG A 163 -20.85 -0.59 17.34
N TRP A 164 -19.95 -1.57 17.31
CA TRP A 164 -19.35 -2.09 16.09
C TRP A 164 -20.11 -3.33 15.64
N GLU A 165 -20.29 -3.46 14.33
CA GLU A 165 -20.94 -4.60 13.69
C GLU A 165 -20.11 -5.03 12.48
N PHE A 166 -19.88 -6.33 12.36
CA PHE A 166 -19.18 -6.97 11.26
C PHE A 166 -20.13 -8.00 10.66
N ALA A 167 -20.68 -7.69 9.48
CA ALA A 167 -21.54 -8.59 8.72
C ALA A 167 -20.72 -9.57 7.87
N THR A 168 -19.48 -9.19 7.54
CA THR A 168 -18.54 -10.04 6.79
C THR A 168 -17.14 -9.81 7.34
N LEU A 169 -16.40 -10.90 7.55
CA LEU A 169 -14.97 -10.90 7.87
C LEU A 169 -14.39 -12.20 7.31
N GLU A 170 -13.87 -12.14 6.10
CA GLU A 170 -13.53 -13.33 5.32
C GLU A 170 -12.17 -13.19 4.65
N LEU A 171 -11.31 -14.21 4.78
CA LEU A 171 -10.12 -14.32 3.95
C LEU A 171 -10.52 -14.85 2.57
N GLU A 172 -9.94 -14.31 1.52
CA GLU A 172 -10.18 -14.73 0.14
C GLU A 172 -8.86 -15.09 -0.54
N LYS A 173 -8.86 -16.26 -1.19
CA LYS A 173 -7.88 -16.65 -2.19
C LYS A 173 -8.27 -15.95 -3.49
N VAL A 174 -7.40 -15.08 -3.97
CA VAL A 174 -7.51 -14.55 -5.33
C VAL A 174 -6.58 -15.40 -6.18
N ASP A 175 -7.13 -16.12 -7.16
CA ASP A 175 -6.38 -17.05 -7.99
C ASP A 175 -5.21 -16.38 -8.73
N GLY A 176 -4.10 -17.14 -8.83
CA GLY A 176 -2.82 -16.71 -9.39
C GLY A 176 -1.81 -16.33 -8.32
N ASP A 177 -0.53 -16.66 -8.51
CA ASP A 177 0.61 -16.16 -7.73
C ASP A 177 0.84 -14.66 -7.97
N ALA A 178 -0.23 -13.88 -8.07
CA ALA A 178 -0.19 -12.45 -8.26
C ALA A 178 0.40 -11.82 -7.00
N GLU A 179 1.71 -11.64 -6.99
CA GLU A 179 2.33 -10.54 -6.28
C GLU A 179 1.61 -9.25 -6.71
N VAL A 180 1.22 -8.46 -5.71
CA VAL A 180 0.23 -7.41 -5.85
C VAL A 180 0.92 -6.07 -5.59
N LEU A 181 1.04 -5.19 -6.59
CA LEU A 181 1.61 -3.85 -6.38
C LEU A 181 0.66 -3.05 -5.48
N GLU A 182 1.06 -2.84 -4.22
CA GLU A 182 0.30 -2.10 -3.20
C GLU A 182 -1.16 -2.55 -3.01
N GLY A 183 -1.44 -3.85 -3.17
CA GLY A 183 -2.81 -4.32 -3.06
C GLY A 183 -3.67 -4.03 -4.31
N ALA A 184 -3.10 -3.87 -5.50
CA ALA A 184 -3.85 -3.96 -6.76
C ALA A 184 -3.54 -5.26 -7.53
N PRO A 185 -4.55 -5.95 -8.08
CA PRO A 185 -4.36 -7.17 -8.85
C PRO A 185 -3.27 -7.04 -9.92
N LYS A 186 -2.56 -8.15 -10.18
CA LYS A 186 -1.51 -8.20 -11.20
C LYS A 186 -2.09 -7.84 -12.58
N LEU A 187 -1.44 -6.89 -13.24
CA LEU A 187 -1.67 -6.54 -14.63
C LEU A 187 -0.81 -7.43 -15.53
N GLU A 188 -1.36 -7.90 -16.65
CA GLU A 188 -0.55 -8.57 -17.66
C GLU A 188 0.44 -7.58 -18.30
N HIS A 189 1.74 -7.87 -18.25
CA HIS A 189 2.75 -7.14 -19.00
C HIS A 189 2.71 -7.51 -20.49
N THR A 190 2.80 -6.51 -21.36
CA THR A 190 2.93 -6.71 -22.81
C THR A 190 4.08 -5.85 -23.29
N SER A 191 5.24 -6.47 -23.47
CA SER A 191 6.41 -5.81 -24.03
C SER A 191 6.13 -5.40 -25.47
N SER A 192 6.70 -4.29 -25.90
CA SER A 192 6.71 -3.87 -27.31
C SER A 192 8.12 -3.48 -27.74
N THR A 193 8.27 -3.12 -29.02
CA THR A 193 9.55 -2.63 -29.54
C THR A 193 9.96 -1.33 -28.87
N GLN A 194 11.25 -1.16 -28.61
CA GLN A 194 11.79 0.10 -28.11
C GLN A 194 11.41 1.26 -29.04
N ALA A 195 10.89 2.35 -28.46
CA ALA A 195 10.44 3.53 -29.20
C ALA A 195 11.32 4.76 -28.92
N ALA A 196 11.82 4.90 -27.69
CA ALA A 196 12.58 6.07 -27.29
C ALA A 196 13.60 5.74 -26.20
N SER A 197 14.63 6.58 -26.03
CA SER A 197 15.53 6.47 -24.88
C SER A 197 16.10 7.82 -24.46
N ILE A 198 16.31 7.99 -23.16
CA ILE A 198 16.93 9.17 -22.57
C ILE A 198 18.20 8.76 -21.83
N THR A 199 19.28 9.53 -22.04
CA THR A 199 20.59 9.27 -21.42
C THR A 199 21.07 10.53 -20.68
N THR A 200 21.56 10.35 -19.46
CA THR A 200 22.14 11.41 -18.62
C THR A 200 23.61 11.66 -18.96
N SER A 201 24.16 12.78 -18.47
CA SER A 201 25.58 13.11 -18.71
C SER A 201 26.56 12.15 -18.05
N ASP A 202 26.10 11.39 -17.05
CA ASP A 202 26.87 10.41 -16.28
C ASP A 202 26.52 8.95 -16.63
N GLY A 203 25.82 8.73 -17.75
CA GLY A 203 25.67 7.39 -18.34
C GLY A 203 24.48 6.56 -17.85
N LEU A 204 23.59 7.09 -17.02
CA LEU A 204 22.28 6.48 -16.78
C LEU A 204 21.44 6.58 -18.06
N ARG A 205 20.84 5.47 -18.49
CA ARG A 205 19.94 5.41 -19.63
C ARG A 205 18.65 4.69 -19.30
N LEU A 206 17.52 5.33 -19.60
CA LEU A 206 16.19 4.72 -19.57
C LEU A 206 15.67 4.56 -21.00
N SER A 207 15.22 3.35 -21.35
CA SER A 207 14.61 3.07 -22.65
C SER A 207 13.13 2.78 -22.49
N LEU A 208 12.30 3.47 -23.25
CA LEU A 208 10.85 3.27 -23.29
C LEU A 208 10.47 2.47 -24.54
N ASP A 209 9.51 1.57 -24.38
CA ASP A 209 8.89 0.89 -25.51
C ASP A 209 7.74 1.71 -26.13
N ALA A 210 7.21 1.24 -27.25
CA ALA A 210 6.12 1.92 -27.98
C ALA A 210 4.81 2.00 -27.19
N LYS A 211 4.68 1.26 -26.09
CA LYS A 211 3.55 1.31 -25.15
C LYS A 211 3.87 2.15 -23.91
N GLY A 212 5.02 2.83 -23.84
CA GLY A 212 5.40 3.67 -22.72
C GLY A 212 5.85 2.92 -21.47
N ASN A 213 6.13 1.62 -21.57
CA ASN A 213 6.79 0.87 -20.51
C ASN A 213 8.28 1.22 -20.50
N VAL A 214 8.89 1.31 -19.31
CA VAL A 214 10.36 1.33 -19.22
C VAL A 214 10.88 -0.09 -19.48
N ALA A 215 11.45 -0.30 -20.65
CA ALA A 215 11.91 -1.61 -21.12
C ALA A 215 13.30 -1.97 -20.57
N ASN A 216 14.18 -0.98 -20.43
CA ASN A 216 15.56 -1.16 -19.96
C ASN A 216 16.03 0.01 -19.09
N VAL A 217 16.87 -0.32 -18.11
CA VAL A 217 17.63 0.60 -17.27
C VAL A 217 19.11 0.21 -17.35
N GLU A 218 19.96 1.13 -17.78
CA GLU A 218 21.38 0.90 -17.99
C GLU A 218 22.22 2.00 -17.33
N CYS A 219 23.40 1.65 -16.83
CA CYS A 219 24.44 2.59 -16.38
C CYS A 219 25.75 2.21 -17.05
N ASP A 220 26.39 3.11 -17.80
CA ASP A 220 27.63 2.84 -18.56
C ASP A 220 27.54 1.58 -19.46
N ALA A 221 26.40 1.41 -20.13
CA ALA A 221 26.04 0.22 -20.92
C ALA A 221 25.91 -1.09 -20.13
N GLN A 222 26.09 -1.08 -18.81
CA GLN A 222 25.73 -2.20 -17.93
C GLN A 222 24.24 -2.16 -17.63
N ARG A 223 23.54 -3.24 -17.93
CA ARG A 223 22.10 -3.37 -17.66
C ARG A 223 21.86 -3.57 -16.16
N LEU A 224 21.16 -2.63 -15.56
CA LEU A 224 20.66 -2.72 -14.17
C LEU A 224 19.23 -3.23 -14.10
N GLY A 225 18.49 -3.21 -15.21
CA GLY A 225 17.15 -3.78 -15.27
C GLY A 225 16.55 -3.84 -16.67
N GLY A 226 15.51 -4.67 -16.82
CA GLY A 226 14.70 -4.74 -18.02
C GLY A 226 14.08 -6.13 -18.25
N GLY A 227 13.25 -6.25 -19.28
CA GLY A 227 12.57 -7.52 -19.61
C GLY A 227 11.64 -8.01 -18.49
N SER A 228 11.06 -7.07 -17.73
CA SER A 228 10.16 -7.40 -16.62
C SER A 228 8.88 -8.04 -17.15
N ALA A 229 8.41 -9.07 -16.44
CA ALA A 229 7.08 -9.63 -16.63
C ALA A 229 5.99 -8.79 -15.95
N GLU A 230 6.38 -7.72 -15.27
CA GLU A 230 5.51 -6.81 -14.53
C GLU A 230 5.39 -5.46 -15.25
N PRO A 231 4.29 -4.72 -15.05
CA PRO A 231 4.15 -3.37 -15.62
C PRO A 231 5.26 -2.42 -15.12
N THR A 232 5.81 -1.64 -16.04
CA THR A 232 6.85 -0.63 -15.77
C THR A 232 6.48 0.70 -16.41
N GLY A 233 7.25 1.75 -16.15
CA GLY A 233 6.96 3.11 -16.57
C GLY A 233 5.79 3.69 -15.79
N LEU A 234 5.00 4.55 -16.43
CA LEU A 234 3.87 5.21 -15.78
C LEU A 234 2.67 4.27 -15.63
N LEU A 235 2.19 4.16 -14.40
CA LEU A 235 0.97 3.44 -14.03
C LEU A 235 0.04 4.39 -13.26
N VAL A 236 -1.25 4.08 -13.23
CA VAL A 236 -2.24 4.86 -12.49
C VAL A 236 -3.26 3.94 -11.83
N ARG A 237 -3.79 4.33 -10.68
CA ARG A 237 -4.85 3.62 -9.97
C ARG A 237 -5.88 4.61 -9.46
N ASP A 238 -7.14 4.37 -9.74
CA ASP A 238 -8.23 5.03 -9.03
C ASP A 238 -8.50 4.28 -7.72
N VAL A 239 -7.89 4.76 -6.65
CA VAL A 239 -8.03 4.18 -5.32
C VAL A 239 -9.44 4.43 -4.76
N GLY A 240 -10.02 5.59 -5.04
CA GLY A 240 -11.35 5.97 -4.54
C GLY A 240 -12.44 4.98 -4.97
N ASN A 241 -12.34 4.46 -6.19
CA ASN A 241 -13.24 3.43 -6.71
C ASN A 241 -12.73 2.00 -6.54
N ASN A 242 -11.68 1.78 -5.73
CA ASN A 242 -11.00 0.50 -5.57
C ASN A 242 -10.64 -0.17 -6.91
N GLY A 243 -10.23 0.66 -7.88
CA GLY A 243 -9.83 0.22 -9.21
C GLY A 243 -8.51 -0.54 -9.21
N PRO A 244 -8.24 -1.31 -10.28
CA PRO A 244 -6.94 -1.92 -10.47
C PRO A 244 -5.87 -0.85 -10.76
N VAL A 245 -4.60 -1.22 -10.60
CA VAL A 245 -3.53 -0.45 -11.26
C VAL A 245 -3.71 -0.66 -12.76
N LEU A 246 -3.50 0.40 -13.53
CA LEU A 246 -3.58 0.44 -14.99
C LEU A 246 -2.26 0.96 -15.52
N ARG A 247 -1.81 0.43 -16.65
CA ARG A 247 -0.75 1.09 -17.42
C ARG A 247 -1.29 2.38 -17.99
N VAL A 248 -0.49 3.46 -17.93
CA VAL A 248 -0.84 4.68 -18.64
C VAL A 248 -0.85 4.44 -20.13
N GLY A 249 0.15 3.73 -20.67
CA GLY A 249 0.17 3.41 -22.10
C GLY A 249 0.31 4.66 -22.97
N GLY A 250 -0.38 4.62 -24.13
CA GLY A 250 -0.54 5.77 -25.01
C GLY A 250 0.61 5.97 -26.00
N GLU A 251 0.65 7.17 -26.58
CA GLU A 251 1.63 7.53 -27.59
C GLU A 251 2.94 7.99 -26.94
N VAL A 252 4.07 7.45 -27.43
CA VAL A 252 5.42 7.86 -27.05
C VAL A 252 6.10 8.50 -28.26
N LYS A 253 6.56 9.74 -28.09
CA LYS A 253 7.29 10.52 -29.11
C LYS A 253 8.58 11.06 -28.52
N GLN A 254 9.66 11.06 -29.29
CA GLN A 254 10.92 11.68 -28.90
C GLN A 254 11.26 12.80 -29.88
N GLU A 255 11.37 14.02 -29.36
CA GLU A 255 11.67 15.22 -30.14
C GLU A 255 12.66 16.10 -29.36
N GLN A 256 13.71 16.58 -30.04
CA GLN A 256 14.71 17.48 -29.45
C GLN A 256 15.31 17.00 -28.11
N GLY A 257 15.52 15.68 -27.97
CA GLY A 257 16.08 15.08 -26.76
C GLY A 257 15.10 14.98 -25.58
N VAL A 258 13.82 15.29 -25.78
CA VAL A 258 12.75 15.10 -24.79
C VAL A 258 11.83 13.99 -25.28
N ILE A 259 11.48 13.06 -24.40
CA ILE A 259 10.44 12.07 -24.67
C ILE A 259 9.14 12.60 -24.10
N ARG A 260 8.05 12.56 -24.88
CA ARG A 260 6.69 12.85 -24.45
C ARG A 260 5.86 11.58 -24.51
N GLN A 261 5.14 11.28 -23.43
CA GLN A 261 4.13 10.24 -23.35
C GLN A 261 2.76 10.88 -23.08
N ALA A 262 1.73 10.47 -23.81
CA ALA A 262 0.38 10.96 -23.62
C ALA A 262 -0.65 9.85 -23.80
N SER A 263 -1.61 9.76 -22.89
CA SER A 263 -2.66 8.75 -22.93
C SER A 263 -3.98 9.27 -22.37
N HIS A 264 -5.07 8.87 -23.02
CA HIS A 264 -6.43 9.02 -22.53
C HIS A 264 -6.98 7.64 -22.15
N LEU A 265 -7.23 7.44 -20.86
CA LEU A 265 -7.75 6.19 -20.31
C LEU A 265 -9.27 6.32 -20.16
N GLU A 266 -9.99 6.05 -21.26
CA GLU A 266 -11.45 6.27 -21.36
C GLU A 266 -12.23 5.55 -20.23
N ASP A 267 -11.93 4.27 -20.01
CA ASP A 267 -12.57 3.44 -18.97
C ASP A 267 -12.28 3.95 -17.55
N ALA A 268 -11.09 4.50 -17.33
CA ALA A 268 -10.73 5.10 -16.05
C ALA A 268 -11.23 6.55 -15.93
N GLY A 269 -11.60 7.22 -17.02
CA GLY A 269 -11.93 8.65 -17.01
C GLY A 269 -10.75 9.51 -16.56
N LEU A 270 -9.54 9.16 -16.99
CA LEU A 270 -8.31 9.85 -16.63
C LEU A 270 -7.51 10.20 -17.89
N ASN A 271 -6.88 11.36 -17.87
CA ASN A 271 -5.87 11.75 -18.85
C ASN A 271 -4.51 11.81 -18.15
N VAL A 272 -3.45 11.30 -18.80
CA VAL A 272 -2.09 11.37 -18.27
C VAL A 272 -1.14 11.83 -19.37
N VAL A 273 -0.35 12.85 -19.05
CA VAL A 273 0.73 13.34 -19.92
C VAL A 273 2.03 13.42 -19.11
N ALA A 274 3.15 13.07 -19.73
CA ALA A 274 4.46 13.17 -19.10
C ALA A 274 5.55 13.48 -20.11
N THR A 275 6.61 14.09 -19.62
CA THR A 275 7.87 14.29 -20.34
C THR A 275 9.03 13.72 -19.57
N TYR A 276 10.02 13.21 -20.30
CA TYR A 276 11.28 12.68 -19.78
C TYR A 276 12.41 13.45 -20.44
N ARG A 277 13.30 14.03 -19.61
CA ARG A 277 14.44 14.79 -20.11
C ARG A 277 15.68 14.53 -19.29
N SER A 278 16.83 14.63 -19.94
CA SER A 278 18.12 14.63 -19.28
C SER A 278 18.33 16.00 -18.63
N ALA A 279 18.68 16.00 -17.34
CA ALA A 279 18.92 17.17 -16.51
C ALA A 279 20.29 17.00 -15.81
N GLY A 280 21.36 17.01 -16.61
CA GLY A 280 22.70 16.70 -16.13
C GLY A 280 22.82 15.21 -15.75
N PRO A 281 23.17 14.86 -14.50
CA PRO A 281 23.31 13.47 -14.07
C PRO A 281 21.97 12.77 -13.78
N CYS A 282 20.84 13.46 -13.97
CA CYS A 282 19.52 12.92 -13.64
C CYS A 282 18.63 12.85 -14.90
N VAL A 283 17.73 11.87 -14.93
CA VAL A 283 16.52 11.95 -15.74
C VAL A 283 15.45 12.64 -14.90
N GLU A 284 14.92 13.75 -15.41
CA GLU A 284 13.75 14.37 -14.83
C GLU A 284 12.49 13.89 -15.55
N VAL A 285 11.51 13.48 -14.76
CA VAL A 285 10.18 13.12 -15.23
C VAL A 285 9.19 14.15 -14.68
N GLN A 286 8.45 14.80 -15.58
CA GLN A 286 7.42 15.76 -15.24
C GLN A 286 6.12 15.37 -15.94
N GLY A 287 5.02 15.31 -15.21
CA GLY A 287 3.73 14.96 -15.79
C GLY A 287 2.55 15.58 -15.08
N MET A 288 1.37 15.18 -15.54
CA MET A 288 0.08 15.61 -15.02
C MET A 288 -0.93 14.50 -15.20
N VAL A 289 -1.73 14.24 -14.15
CA VAL A 289 -2.94 13.43 -14.22
C VAL A 289 -4.15 14.34 -14.09
N SER A 290 -5.19 14.07 -14.87
CA SER A 290 -6.41 14.87 -14.87
C SER A 290 -7.65 13.99 -14.88
N ASP A 291 -8.66 14.35 -14.10
CA ASP A 291 -10.00 13.76 -14.19
C ASP A 291 -10.74 14.32 -15.40
N THR A 292 -11.38 13.43 -16.17
CA THR A 292 -12.14 13.82 -17.38
C THR A 292 -13.65 13.66 -17.19
N ARG A 293 -14.11 13.35 -15.97
CA ARG A 293 -15.53 13.06 -15.66
C ARG A 293 -16.19 14.11 -14.77
N GLY A 294 -15.43 15.08 -14.24
CA GLY A 294 -15.91 16.07 -13.28
C GLY A 294 -16.23 15.45 -11.91
N GLN A 295 -15.52 14.41 -11.51
CA GLN A 295 -15.79 13.66 -10.27
C GLN A 295 -14.70 13.89 -9.21
N GLU A 296 -15.07 13.72 -7.95
CA GLU A 296 -14.09 13.61 -6.87
C GLU A 296 -13.40 12.24 -6.95
N ARG A 297 -12.07 12.22 -6.96
CA ARG A 297 -11.28 11.01 -7.17
C ARG A 297 -10.10 10.98 -6.21
N ALA A 298 -9.79 9.80 -5.70
CA ALA A 298 -8.49 9.52 -5.08
C ALA A 298 -7.67 8.68 -6.05
N VAL A 299 -6.59 9.25 -6.59
CA VAL A 299 -5.79 8.64 -7.66
C VAL A 299 -4.34 8.49 -7.19
N THR A 300 -3.76 7.31 -7.39
CA THR A 300 -2.31 7.11 -7.26
C THR A 300 -1.67 7.04 -8.64
N VAL A 301 -0.65 7.86 -8.89
CA VAL A 301 0.24 7.75 -10.05
C VAL A 301 1.53 7.08 -9.64
N TYR A 302 1.96 6.06 -10.37
CA TYR A 302 3.21 5.35 -10.14
C TYR A 302 4.17 5.58 -11.31
N PHE A 303 5.46 5.54 -11.01
CA PHE A 303 6.49 5.29 -12.00
C PHE A 303 7.39 4.16 -11.52
N ALA A 304 7.41 3.05 -12.27
CA ALA A 304 8.13 1.84 -11.90
C ALA A 304 9.29 1.54 -12.86
N LEU A 305 10.48 1.38 -12.31
CA LEU A 305 11.65 0.87 -13.02
C LEU A 305 11.75 -0.64 -12.86
N PRO A 306 11.96 -1.41 -13.95
CA PRO A 306 12.39 -2.78 -13.81
C PRO A 306 13.81 -2.80 -13.25
N VAL A 307 14.10 -3.76 -12.39
CA VAL A 307 15.46 -4.08 -11.95
C VAL A 307 15.79 -5.52 -12.29
N ALA A 308 17.07 -5.81 -12.49
CA ALA A 308 17.53 -7.16 -12.75
C ALA A 308 17.39 -8.02 -11.50
N ASP A 309 17.43 -9.35 -11.69
CA ASP A 309 17.61 -10.26 -10.57
C ASP A 309 19.00 -10.07 -9.98
N GLY A 310 19.07 -9.69 -8.71
CA GLY A 310 20.34 -9.35 -8.08
C GLY A 310 20.22 -9.11 -6.58
N PRO A 311 21.36 -9.09 -5.86
CA PRO A 311 21.42 -8.86 -4.42
C PRO A 311 21.19 -7.37 -4.08
N TRP A 312 20.01 -6.86 -4.42
CA TRP A 312 19.64 -5.47 -4.17
C TRP A 312 19.52 -5.20 -2.68
N THR A 313 20.16 -4.10 -2.26
CA THR A 313 20.06 -3.53 -0.92
C THR A 313 19.16 -2.30 -0.98
N TRP A 314 18.12 -2.27 -0.16
CA TRP A 314 17.31 -1.07 0.11
C TRP A 314 17.96 -0.26 1.23
N TRP A 315 17.96 1.07 1.10
CA TRP A 315 18.46 1.97 2.12
C TRP A 315 17.30 2.66 2.85
N ASP A 316 17.17 2.39 4.14
CA ASP A 316 16.18 3.07 4.99
C ASP A 316 16.67 4.48 5.38
N SER A 317 17.97 4.70 5.49
CA SER A 317 18.58 6.01 5.74
C SER A 317 20.07 6.03 5.36
N VAL A 318 20.77 7.14 5.60
CA VAL A 318 22.25 7.25 5.47
C VAL A 318 23.02 6.23 6.33
N ALA A 319 22.41 5.70 7.39
CA ALA A 319 23.05 4.85 8.39
C ALA A 319 22.49 3.41 8.42
N ALA A 320 21.36 3.14 7.77
CA ALA A 320 20.66 1.87 7.86
C ALA A 320 20.22 1.38 6.47
N SER A 321 20.44 0.08 6.23
CA SER A 321 20.04 -0.59 5.00
C SER A 321 19.69 -2.06 5.28
N ARG A 322 18.95 -2.66 4.35
CA ARG A 322 18.52 -4.05 4.43
C ARG A 322 18.39 -4.66 3.04
N THR A 323 18.71 -5.94 2.93
CA THR A 323 18.35 -6.76 1.77
C THR A 323 16.98 -7.37 2.00
N ALA A 324 16.29 -7.73 0.90
CA ALA A 324 15.06 -8.49 0.99
C ALA A 324 15.29 -9.84 1.70
N SER A 325 14.51 -10.11 2.74
CA SER A 325 14.28 -11.47 3.22
C SER A 325 13.21 -12.16 2.37
N ASP A 326 13.07 -13.48 2.50
CA ASP A 326 12.02 -14.26 1.79
C ASP A 326 10.58 -13.75 2.03
N ASN A 327 10.39 -12.94 3.09
CA ASN A 327 9.10 -12.40 3.49
C ASN A 327 8.90 -10.92 3.11
N ASP A 328 9.95 -10.21 2.70
CA ASP A 328 9.83 -8.79 2.35
C ASP A 328 9.17 -8.66 0.98
N ARG A 329 7.92 -8.19 0.98
CA ARG A 329 7.18 -7.90 -0.26
C ARG A 329 7.48 -6.50 -0.74
N VAL A 330 7.48 -5.52 0.15
CA VAL A 330 7.80 -4.13 -0.15
C VAL A 330 8.85 -3.63 0.84
N LEU A 331 9.94 -3.10 0.32
CA LEU A 331 10.98 -2.39 1.06
C LEU A 331 10.79 -0.90 0.84
N GLY A 332 10.48 -0.18 1.90
CA GLY A 332 10.24 1.25 1.92
C GLY A 332 10.48 1.81 3.33
N TYR A 333 10.78 3.10 3.45
CA TYR A 333 10.93 3.77 4.74
C TYR A 333 9.87 4.87 4.89
N PHE A 334 8.72 4.44 5.41
CA PHE A 334 7.52 5.27 5.49
C PHE A 334 7.29 5.82 6.90
N GLU A 335 6.69 6.99 6.97
CA GLU A 335 5.94 7.50 8.11
C GLU A 335 4.48 7.05 7.93
N GLY A 336 3.89 6.51 8.99
CA GLY A 336 2.52 6.00 8.98
C GLY A 336 1.61 6.83 9.90
N GLY A 337 0.30 6.58 9.83
CA GLY A 337 -0.67 7.23 10.71
C GLY A 337 -1.01 8.67 10.31
N VAL A 338 -0.66 9.08 9.08
CA VAL A 338 -1.04 10.38 8.54
C VAL A 338 -2.43 10.30 7.87
N GLY A 339 -3.15 11.43 7.84
CA GLY A 339 -4.49 11.53 7.24
C GLY A 339 -4.50 11.64 5.71
N TYR A 340 -3.38 11.36 5.04
CA TYR A 340 -3.19 11.49 3.60
C TYR A 340 -2.28 10.37 3.07
N GLY A 341 -2.19 10.21 1.76
CA GLY A 341 -1.45 9.12 1.14
C GLY A 341 -2.21 7.79 1.21
N LEU A 342 -1.96 6.91 0.25
CA LEU A 342 -2.55 5.58 0.29
C LEU A 342 -2.07 4.88 1.58
N ARG A 343 -3.01 4.31 2.34
CA ARG A 343 -2.79 3.68 3.67
C ARG A 343 -2.33 4.62 4.78
N GLY A 344 -2.41 5.94 4.58
CA GLY A 344 -1.90 6.89 5.57
C GLY A 344 -0.38 6.82 5.69
N GLU A 345 0.31 6.53 4.58
CA GLU A 345 1.75 6.36 4.50
C GLU A 345 2.39 7.41 3.59
N HIS A 346 3.61 7.83 3.93
CA HIS A 346 4.42 8.77 3.16
C HIS A 346 5.91 8.47 3.36
N SER A 347 6.76 8.61 2.33
CA SER A 347 8.21 8.43 2.46
C SER A 347 8.83 9.44 3.42
N LYS A 348 9.57 8.96 4.43
CA LYS A 348 10.27 9.80 5.42
C LYS A 348 11.32 10.72 4.82
N TYR A 349 11.94 10.30 3.73
CA TYR A 349 12.96 11.06 3.03
C TYR A 349 12.47 11.45 1.63
N PRO A 350 12.92 12.59 1.09
CA PRO A 350 12.59 13.02 -0.27
C PRO A 350 13.31 12.18 -1.34
N LEU A 351 13.97 11.09 -0.95
CA LEU A 351 14.64 10.16 -1.85
C LEU A 351 14.57 8.73 -1.30
N GLY A 352 14.69 7.75 -2.18
CA GLY A 352 14.85 6.34 -1.83
C GLY A 352 15.82 5.70 -2.80
N ALA A 353 16.66 4.79 -2.30
CA ALA A 353 17.79 4.27 -3.03
C ALA A 353 17.87 2.74 -2.93
N ILE A 354 18.19 2.11 -4.05
CA ILE A 354 18.57 0.70 -4.12
C ILE A 354 19.99 0.56 -4.67
N THR A 355 20.70 -0.45 -4.18
CA THR A 355 22.10 -0.69 -4.56
C THR A 355 22.32 -2.14 -4.88
N TRP A 356 22.94 -2.41 -6.03
CA TRP A 356 23.54 -3.70 -6.35
C TRP A 356 25.06 -3.56 -6.18
N PRO A 357 25.64 -4.12 -5.10
CA PRO A 357 27.07 -4.05 -4.84
C PRO A 357 27.90 -4.51 -6.04
N GLY A 358 28.88 -3.69 -6.44
CA GLY A 358 29.76 -3.96 -7.59
C GLY A 358 29.16 -3.69 -8.96
N ASN A 359 27.86 -3.37 -9.06
CA ASN A 359 27.17 -3.17 -10.33
C ASN A 359 26.65 -1.74 -10.51
N GLY A 360 25.90 -1.22 -9.54
CA GLY A 360 25.33 0.12 -9.65
C GLY A 360 24.26 0.43 -8.62
N GLY A 361 23.93 1.71 -8.50
CA GLY A 361 22.85 2.22 -7.66
C GLY A 361 21.80 2.97 -8.49
N LEU A 362 20.54 2.88 -8.06
CA LEU A 362 19.43 3.67 -8.60
C LEU A 362 18.71 4.40 -7.47
N THR A 363 18.36 5.66 -7.72
CA THR A 363 17.67 6.51 -6.77
C THR A 363 16.51 7.24 -7.43
N PHE A 364 15.38 7.27 -6.72
CA PHE A 364 14.31 8.23 -6.98
C PHE A 364 14.43 9.40 -6.00
N ALA A 365 14.13 10.61 -6.45
CA ALA A 365 14.03 11.76 -5.57
C ALA A 365 12.91 12.72 -5.97
N ILE A 366 12.35 13.38 -4.97
CA ILE A 366 11.44 14.50 -5.09
C ILE A 366 12.22 15.80 -4.93
N ARG A 367 11.79 16.81 -5.68
CA ARG A 367 12.28 18.17 -5.54
C ARG A 367 11.77 18.77 -4.24
N MET A 368 12.68 19.15 -3.35
CA MET A 368 12.30 19.70 -2.04
C MET A 368 11.65 21.09 -2.12
N ASP A 369 11.79 21.80 -3.25
CA ASP A 369 11.08 23.05 -3.53
C ASP A 369 9.65 22.83 -4.09
N GLU A 370 9.31 21.59 -4.42
CA GLU A 370 7.99 21.16 -4.90
C GLU A 370 7.51 19.93 -4.07
N PRO A 371 7.31 20.06 -2.75
CA PRO A 371 7.00 18.91 -1.90
C PRO A 371 5.65 18.29 -2.27
N MET A 372 5.64 16.96 -2.36
CA MET A 372 4.46 16.17 -2.68
C MET A 372 4.35 14.96 -1.76
N VAL A 373 3.12 14.51 -1.50
CA VAL A 373 2.89 13.20 -0.88
C VAL A 373 3.36 12.14 -1.87
N HIS A 374 4.41 11.43 -1.50
CA HIS A 374 5.03 10.40 -2.31
C HIS A 374 5.43 9.19 -1.49
N ARG A 375 5.54 8.04 -2.16
CA ARG A 375 6.02 6.79 -1.57
C ARG A 375 7.04 6.17 -2.53
N ILE A 376 8.26 5.96 -2.05
CA ILE A 376 9.34 5.32 -2.80
C ILE A 376 9.58 3.96 -2.18
N ALA A 377 9.53 2.92 -3.00
CA ALA A 377 9.67 1.55 -2.52
C ALA A 377 10.28 0.62 -3.57
N TYR A 378 10.85 -0.48 -3.10
CA TYR A 378 11.34 -1.58 -3.89
C TYR A 378 10.53 -2.84 -3.58
N VAL A 379 10.08 -3.55 -4.62
CA VAL A 379 9.32 -4.80 -4.53
C VAL A 379 10.21 -5.92 -5.10
N PRO A 380 10.95 -6.66 -4.26
CA PRO A 380 11.97 -7.60 -4.73
C PRO A 380 11.41 -8.70 -5.62
N LYS A 381 10.26 -9.27 -5.24
CA LYS A 381 9.61 -10.35 -5.98
C LYS A 381 9.06 -9.93 -7.33
N LEU A 382 8.54 -8.69 -7.44
CA LEU A 382 8.14 -8.10 -8.73
C LEU A 382 9.34 -7.55 -9.53
N ARG A 383 10.52 -7.44 -8.89
CA ARG A 383 11.70 -6.76 -9.44
C ARG A 383 11.37 -5.35 -9.94
N LEU A 384 10.59 -4.63 -9.13
CA LEU A 384 10.17 -3.26 -9.43
C LEU A 384 10.69 -2.31 -8.35
N PHE A 385 11.38 -1.27 -8.77
CA PHE A 385 11.70 -0.12 -7.94
C PHE A 385 10.81 1.03 -8.40
N TYR A 386 10.00 1.62 -7.52
CA TYR A 386 8.99 2.59 -7.93
C TYR A 386 8.91 3.81 -7.00
N ILE A 387 8.33 4.87 -7.57
CA ILE A 387 7.80 6.02 -6.84
C ILE A 387 6.31 6.16 -7.13
N ALA A 388 5.51 6.49 -6.12
CA ALA A 388 4.08 6.71 -6.20
C ALA A 388 3.70 8.08 -5.65
N PHE A 389 2.65 8.68 -6.20
CA PHE A 389 2.07 9.97 -5.78
C PHE A 389 0.58 9.81 -5.59
N ASP A 390 0.06 10.26 -4.45
CA ASP A 390 -1.36 10.13 -4.11
C ASP A 390 -2.05 11.50 -4.21
N PHE A 391 -3.09 11.58 -5.03
CA PHE A 391 -3.80 12.81 -5.35
C PHE A 391 -5.29 12.71 -5.02
N GLY A 392 -5.83 13.78 -4.45
CA GLY A 392 -7.25 14.09 -4.49
C GLY A 392 -7.53 15.00 -5.68
N LEU A 393 -8.34 14.55 -6.63
CA LEU A 393 -8.84 15.36 -7.75
C LEU A 393 -10.28 15.75 -7.45
N VAL A 394 -10.62 17.04 -7.59
CA VAL A 394 -11.99 17.53 -7.34
C VAL A 394 -12.42 18.50 -8.44
N PRO A 395 -13.72 18.59 -8.79
CA PRO A 395 -14.22 19.47 -9.85
C PRO A 395 -14.30 20.96 -9.43
N GLU A 396 -13.31 21.42 -8.67
CA GLU A 396 -13.19 22.79 -8.19
C GLU A 396 -12.00 23.51 -8.83
N LYS A 397 -11.87 24.81 -8.55
CA LYS A 397 -10.75 25.63 -8.98
C LYS A 397 -10.05 26.23 -7.76
N ARG A 398 -8.73 26.34 -7.87
CA ARG A 398 -7.88 27.11 -6.96
C ARG A 398 -8.24 28.60 -7.04
N ILE A 399 -7.82 29.35 -6.03
CA ILE A 399 -7.98 30.82 -5.99
C ILE A 399 -7.32 31.54 -7.17
N ASP A 400 -6.27 30.94 -7.75
CA ASP A 400 -5.57 31.43 -8.94
C ASP A 400 -6.22 30.98 -10.27
N GLY A 401 -7.40 30.35 -10.19
CA GLY A 401 -8.20 29.90 -11.32
C GLY A 401 -7.78 28.55 -11.92
N ARG A 402 -6.68 27.95 -11.48
CA ARG A 402 -6.24 26.62 -11.96
C ARG A 402 -7.17 25.51 -11.46
N PRO A 403 -7.47 24.49 -12.27
CA PRO A 403 -8.32 23.39 -11.86
C PRO A 403 -7.68 22.55 -10.75
N LEU A 404 -8.50 22.06 -9.82
CA LEU A 404 -8.15 21.02 -8.84
C LEU A 404 -8.46 19.61 -9.35
N SER A 405 -9.02 19.49 -10.56
CA SER A 405 -9.20 18.23 -11.28
C SER A 405 -7.93 17.79 -12.01
N GLU A 406 -6.84 18.55 -11.88
CA GLU A 406 -5.53 18.30 -12.49
C GLU A 406 -4.44 18.33 -11.41
N ALA A 407 -3.59 17.30 -11.39
CA ALA A 407 -2.50 17.19 -10.45
C ALA A 407 -1.16 17.01 -11.19
N PRO A 408 -0.25 18.01 -11.13
CA PRO A 408 1.09 17.84 -11.65
C PRO A 408 1.92 16.93 -10.75
N PHE A 409 2.86 16.19 -11.34
CA PHE A 409 3.87 15.43 -10.62
C PHE A 409 5.24 15.64 -11.24
N ARG A 410 6.28 15.56 -10.40
CA ARG A 410 7.66 15.71 -10.84
C ARG A 410 8.61 14.94 -9.94
N PHE A 411 9.55 14.24 -10.54
CA PHE A 411 10.61 13.53 -9.80
C PHE A 411 11.86 13.37 -10.65
N LEU A 412 12.92 12.97 -9.98
CA LEU A 412 14.22 12.70 -10.55
C LEU A 412 14.53 11.20 -10.42
N VAL A 413 15.17 10.67 -11.45
CA VAL A 413 15.81 9.36 -11.45
C VAL A 413 17.29 9.59 -11.69
N TYR A 414 18.15 9.06 -10.84
CA TYR A 414 19.58 9.13 -11.07
C TYR A 414 20.28 7.86 -10.60
N ARG A 415 21.47 7.64 -11.14
CA ARG A 415 22.37 6.60 -10.68
C ARG A 415 23.20 7.10 -9.52
N HIS A 416 23.70 6.20 -8.70
CA HIS A 416 24.72 6.52 -7.71
C HIS A 416 25.80 5.44 -7.67
N ASP A 417 26.95 5.80 -7.12
CA ASP A 417 28.01 4.83 -6.86
C ASP A 417 27.53 3.83 -5.79
N PRO A 418 27.52 2.51 -6.07
CA PRO A 418 27.05 1.51 -5.14
C PRO A 418 27.83 1.49 -3.81
N ALA A 419 29.07 2.01 -3.75
CA ALA A 419 29.84 2.13 -2.52
C ALA A 419 29.30 3.23 -1.57
N TRP A 420 28.56 4.21 -2.10
CA TRP A 420 28.02 5.34 -1.34
C TRP A 420 26.63 5.06 -0.79
N GLY A 421 25.84 4.26 -1.51
CA GLY A 421 24.48 3.92 -1.10
C GLY A 421 23.58 5.14 -1.06
N PHE A 422 23.07 5.49 0.13
CA PHE A 422 22.17 6.63 0.34
C PHE A 422 22.90 7.99 0.49
N ARG A 423 24.24 8.01 0.56
CA ARG A 423 25.03 9.20 0.95
C ARG A 423 25.35 10.14 -0.20
#